data_AF-A0A9E0PZ31-F1
#
_entry.id   AF-A0A9E0PZ31-F1
#
_cell.length_a   1.000
_cell.length_b   1.000
_cell.length_c   1.000
_cell.angle_alpha   90.00
_cell.angle_beta   90.00
_cell.angle_gamma   90.00
#
_symmetry.space_group_name_H-M   'P 1'
#
loop_
_entity.id
_entity.type
_entity.pdbx_description
1 polymer ?
#
loop_
_entity_poly.entity_id
_entity_poly.type
_entity_poly.pdbx_seq_one_letter_code
_entity_poly.pdbx_strand_id
1 'polypeptide(L)'
;MAPQPRWHLSPSAEFLVAEFGHELLLLPANAHRDLIELAARKGLAGGAIYDALVAATALHARATLLTRDRRAASTYEAVGVDFELLTAAR
;
A
#
# COMPACT_ATOMS: atom_id res chain seq x y z
N MET A 1 -29.52 -3.89 -11.80
CA MET A 1 -28.14 -4.10 -11.31
C MET A 1 -27.22 -4.00 -12.52
N ALA A 2 -26.35 -3.00 -12.59
CA ALA A 2 -25.42 -2.88 -13.71
C ALA A 2 -24.51 -4.11 -13.76
N PRO A 3 -24.13 -4.61 -14.96
CA PRO A 3 -23.18 -5.70 -15.06
C PRO A 3 -21.87 -5.28 -14.39
N GLN A 4 -21.35 -6.14 -13.50
CA GLN A 4 -20.05 -5.91 -12.90
C GLN A 4 -18.97 -6.05 -13.99
N PRO A 5 -17.97 -5.15 -14.03
CA PRO A 5 -16.89 -5.24 -15.01
C PRO A 5 -16.20 -6.60 -14.89
N ARG A 6 -16.02 -7.27 -16.03
CA ARG A 6 -15.21 -8.49 -16.12
C ARG A 6 -13.74 -8.11 -16.21
N TRP A 7 -13.09 -8.09 -15.06
CA TRP A 7 -11.63 -7.97 -14.99
C TRP A 7 -11.00 -9.25 -15.54
N HIS A 8 -10.28 -9.15 -16.65
CA HIS A 8 -9.47 -10.26 -17.14
C HIS A 8 -8.17 -10.27 -16.35
N LEU A 9 -7.94 -11.34 -15.58
CA LEU A 9 -6.77 -11.46 -14.72
C LEU A 9 -5.47 -11.62 -15.53
N SER A 10 -5.52 -12.22 -16.72
CA SER A 10 -4.32 -12.49 -17.52
C SER A 10 -3.65 -11.24 -18.09
N PRO A 11 -4.34 -10.27 -18.75
CA PRO A 11 -3.66 -9.06 -19.24
C PRO A 11 -3.16 -8.18 -18.10
N SER A 12 -3.84 -8.21 -16.94
CA SER A 12 -3.42 -7.45 -15.75
C SER A 12 -2.12 -7.99 -15.17
N ALA A 13 -1.96 -9.31 -15.10
CA ALA A 13 -0.74 -9.94 -14.63
C ALA A 13 0.45 -9.67 -15.56
N GLU A 14 0.27 -9.82 -16.88
CA GLU A 14 1.30 -9.53 -17.88
C GLU A 14 1.76 -8.07 -17.80
N PHE A 15 0.82 -7.13 -17.71
CA PHE A 15 1.12 -5.71 -17.54
C PHE A 15 1.91 -5.45 -16.25
N LEU A 16 1.49 -6.00 -15.12
CA LEU A 16 2.19 -5.79 -13.84
C LEU A 16 3.62 -6.35 -13.87
N VAL A 17 3.84 -7.52 -14.48
CA VAL A 17 5.19 -8.08 -14.61
C VAL A 17 6.06 -7.21 -15.54
N ALA A 18 5.49 -6.71 -16.64
CA ALA A 18 6.23 -5.85 -17.58
C ALA A 18 6.60 -4.48 -16.97
N GLU A 19 5.67 -3.84 -16.26
CA GLU A 19 5.84 -2.48 -15.72
C GLU A 19 6.56 -2.47 -14.36
N PHE A 20 6.42 -3.52 -13.55
CA PHE A 20 6.97 -3.59 -12.19
C PHE A 20 8.02 -4.70 -12.03
N GLY A 21 8.81 -4.97 -13.07
CA GLY A 21 9.92 -5.94 -13.05
C GLY A 21 11.13 -5.53 -12.19
N HIS A 22 11.00 -4.48 -11.38
CA HIS A 22 12.04 -4.00 -10.47
C HIS A 22 12.09 -4.83 -9.18
N GLU A 23 13.17 -4.68 -8.41
CA GLU A 23 13.28 -5.31 -7.09
C GLU A 23 12.11 -4.88 -6.20
N LEU A 24 11.41 -5.86 -5.64
CA LEU A 24 10.27 -5.61 -4.77
C LEU A 24 10.77 -5.08 -3.42
N LEU A 25 10.14 -4.01 -2.95
CA LEU A 25 10.35 -3.56 -1.58
C LEU A 25 9.70 -4.57 -0.62
N LEU A 26 10.49 -5.07 0.32
CA LEU A 26 10.05 -6.04 1.31
C LEU A 26 10.22 -5.45 2.71
N LEU A 27 9.24 -5.68 3.57
CA LEU A 27 9.39 -5.44 5.00
C LEU A 27 10.14 -6.64 5.62
N PRO A 28 11.24 -6.45 6.35
CA PRO A 28 11.93 -7.57 6.97
C PRO A 28 11.09 -8.17 8.11
N ALA A 29 11.33 -9.44 8.43
CA ALA A 29 10.52 -10.20 9.38
C ALA A 29 10.47 -9.58 10.79
N ASN A 30 11.53 -8.89 11.23
CA ASN A 30 11.56 -8.20 12.52
C ASN A 30 10.63 -6.98 12.54
N ALA A 31 10.60 -6.19 11.47
CA ALA A 31 9.78 -4.97 11.39
C ALA A 31 8.27 -5.27 11.32
N HIS A 32 7.87 -6.51 11.04
CA HIS A 32 6.47 -6.92 11.15
C HIS A 32 5.95 -6.87 12.60
N ARG A 33 6.80 -7.12 13.61
CA ARG A 33 6.38 -6.99 15.02
C ARG A 33 6.14 -5.54 15.39
N ASP A 34 7.04 -4.65 14.99
CA ASP A 34 6.93 -3.22 15.24
C ASP A 34 5.64 -2.65 14.62
N LEU A 35 5.26 -3.14 13.44
CA LEU A 35 4.00 -2.80 12.79
C LEU A 35 2.77 -3.24 13.61
N ILE A 36 2.78 -4.44 14.19
CA ILE A 36 1.67 -4.92 15.03
C ILE A 36 1.50 -4.02 16.26
N GLU A 37 2.61 -3.68 16.92
CA GLU A 37 2.56 -2.80 18.08
C GLU A 37 2.10 -1.38 17.71
N LEU A 38 2.58 -0.85 16.57
CA LEU A 38 2.14 0.43 16.03
C LEU A 38 0.65 0.42 15.73
N ALA A 39 0.14 -0.63 15.08
CA ALA A 39 -1.27 -0.77 14.76
C ALA A 39 -2.13 -0.76 16.03
N ALA A 40 -1.72 -1.51 17.06
CA ALA A 40 -2.39 -1.50 18.36
C ALA A 40 -2.40 -0.09 18.99
N ARG A 41 -1.25 0.60 19.01
CA ARG A 41 -1.13 1.97 19.56
C ARG A 41 -1.97 3.00 18.80
N LYS A 42 -2.12 2.83 17.49
CA LYS A 42 -2.85 3.77 16.61
C LYS A 42 -4.31 3.38 16.37
N GLY A 43 -4.77 2.26 16.93
CA GLY A 43 -6.14 1.77 16.75
C GLY A 43 -6.44 1.31 15.32
N LEU A 44 -5.42 0.88 14.57
CA LEU A 44 -5.58 0.35 13.21
C LEU A 44 -6.09 -1.10 13.27
N ALA A 45 -7.12 -1.42 12.50
CA ALA A 45 -7.74 -2.74 12.48
C ALA A 45 -8.38 -3.04 11.11
N GLY A 46 -8.69 -4.32 10.87
CA GLY A 46 -9.34 -4.78 9.65
C GLY A 46 -8.52 -4.47 8.40
N GLY A 47 -9.16 -3.89 7.38
CA GLY A 47 -8.52 -3.57 6.10
C GLY A 47 -7.33 -2.61 6.21
N ALA A 48 -7.35 -1.70 7.20
CA ALA A 48 -6.29 -0.71 7.40
C ALA A 48 -4.94 -1.34 7.77
N ILE A 49 -4.90 -2.60 8.24
CA ILE A 49 -3.64 -3.30 8.51
C ILE A 49 -2.84 -3.52 7.22
N TYR A 50 -3.51 -3.76 6.08
CA TYR A 50 -2.83 -3.93 4.80
C TYR A 50 -2.24 -2.61 4.30
N ASP A 51 -2.99 -1.51 4.44
CA ASP A 51 -2.48 -0.18 4.14
C ASP A 51 -1.26 0.17 5.02
N ALA A 52 -1.32 -0.20 6.31
CA ALA A 52 -0.22 0.01 7.24
C ALA A 52 1.01 -0.85 6.89
N LEU A 53 0.81 -2.07 6.39
CA LEU A 53 1.89 -2.94 5.90
C LEU A 53 2.59 -2.31 4.69
N VAL A 54 1.83 -1.81 3.72
CA VAL A 54 2.39 -1.12 2.55
C VAL A 54 3.16 0.13 2.99
N ALA A 55 2.59 0.93 3.89
CA ALA A 55 3.23 2.12 4.44
C ALA A 55 4.53 1.81 5.20
N ALA A 56 4.52 0.80 6.07
CA ALA A 56 5.71 0.38 6.81
C ALA A 56 6.81 -0.14 5.88
N THR A 57 6.43 -0.83 4.79
CA THR A 57 7.37 -1.29 3.77
C THR A 57 8.05 -0.11 3.08
N ALA A 58 7.27 0.87 2.62
CA ALA A 58 7.80 2.08 1.99
C ALA A 58 8.67 2.91 2.97
N LEU A 59 8.24 3.04 4.23
CA LEU A 59 9.01 3.71 5.28
C LEU A 59 10.35 3.02 5.53
N HIS A 60 10.37 1.68 5.64
CA HIS A 60 11.60 0.91 5.82
C HIS A 60 12.56 1.11 4.65
N ALA A 61 12.04 1.10 3.42
CA ALA A 61 12.80 1.31 2.20
C ALA A 61 13.18 2.79 1.93
N ARG A 62 12.68 3.74 2.75
CA ARG A 62 12.80 5.20 2.52
C ARG A 62 12.29 5.63 1.14
N ALA A 63 11.21 5.01 0.70
CA ALA A 63 10.54 5.32 -0.56
C ALA A 63 9.29 6.18 -0.32
N THR A 64 9.00 7.10 -1.23
CA THR A 64 7.72 7.82 -1.25
C THR A 64 6.62 6.88 -1.74
N LEU A 65 5.56 6.74 -0.96
CA LEU A 65 4.39 5.93 -1.31
C LEU A 65 3.48 6.74 -2.24
N LEU A 66 3.39 6.36 -3.51
CA LEU A 66 2.42 6.93 -4.44
C LEU A 66 1.08 6.18 -4.33
N THR A 67 -0.01 6.90 -4.13
CA THR A 67 -1.34 6.29 -3.92
C THR A 67 -2.44 7.04 -4.67
N ARG A 68 -3.47 6.32 -5.11
CA ARG A 68 -4.76 6.93 -5.51
C ARG A 68 -5.86 6.70 -4.48
N ASP A 69 -5.58 5.94 -3.43
CA ASP A 69 -6.58 5.63 -2.41
C ASP A 69 -6.55 6.68 -1.30
N ARG A 70 -7.42 7.68 -1.44
CA ARG A 70 -7.59 8.73 -0.42
C ARG A 70 -8.05 8.15 0.93
N ARG A 71 -8.74 7.00 0.96
CA ARG A 71 -9.26 6.43 2.21
C ARG A 71 -8.15 5.93 3.12
N ALA A 72 -7.01 5.54 2.54
CA ALA A 72 -5.85 5.01 3.27
C ALA A 72 -4.91 6.10 3.80
N ALA A 73 -5.11 7.37 3.45
CA ALA A 73 -4.24 8.48 3.83
C ALA A 73 -4.04 8.59 5.35
N SER A 74 -5.10 8.44 6.14
CA SER A 74 -5.01 8.48 7.61
C SER A 74 -4.16 7.34 8.19
N THR A 75 -4.15 6.17 7.53
CA THR A 75 -3.26 5.07 7.90
C THR A 75 -1.80 5.41 7.59
N TYR A 76 -1.53 6.01 6.43
CA TYR A 76 -0.18 6.42 6.04
C TYR A 76 0.38 7.48 6.99
N GLU A 77 -0.43 8.47 7.35
CA GLU A 77 -0.11 9.47 8.38
C GLU A 77 0.15 8.84 9.75
N ALA A 78 -0.67 7.85 10.15
CA ALA A 78 -0.48 7.15 11.43
C ALA A 78 0.83 6.35 11.48
N VAL A 79 1.27 5.81 10.34
CA VAL A 79 2.55 5.10 10.20
C VAL A 79 3.72 6.07 10.07
N GLY A 80 3.49 7.28 9.56
CA GLY A 80 4.51 8.31 9.39
C GLY A 80 5.37 8.10 8.14
N VAL A 81 4.82 7.48 7.10
CA VAL A 81 5.48 7.36 5.79
C VAL A 81 5.24 8.61 4.97
N ASP A 82 6.23 9.01 4.16
CA ASP A 82 6.02 10.01 3.11
C ASP A 82 5.15 9.42 2.00
N PHE A 83 4.04 10.08 1.68
CA PHE A 83 3.15 9.64 0.61
C PHE A 83 2.66 10.80 -0.25
N GLU A 84 2.35 10.48 -1.50
CA GLU A 84 1.74 11.41 -2.45
C GLU A 84 0.43 10.85 -2.98
N LEU A 85 -0.65 11.63 -2.82
CA LEU A 85 -1.94 11.30 -3.41
C LEU A 85 -1.96 11.73 -4.89
N LEU A 86 -1.81 10.76 -5.77
CA LEU A 86 -1.91 10.94 -7.20
C LEU A 86 -3.36 11.30 -7.58
N THR A 87 -3.49 12.44 -8.23
CA THR A 87 -4.71 12.81 -8.95
C THR A 87 -4.61 12.36 -10.40
N ALA A 88 -5.73 12.25 -11.11
CA ALA A 88 -5.65 12.03 -12.55
C ALA A 88 -4.94 13.24 -13.18
N ALA A 89 -3.88 12.98 -13.95
CA ALA A 89 -3.35 13.98 -14.86
C ALA A 89 -4.50 14.41 -15.80
N ARG A 90 -4.64 15.72 -15.98
CA ARG A 90 -5.67 16.30 -16.84
C ARG A 90 -5.42 15.95 -18.30
#